data_AF-A0AAN8AM64-F1
#
_entry.id   AF-A0AAN8AM64-F1
#
_cell.length_a   1.000
_cell.length_b   1.000
_cell.length_c   1.000
_cell.angle_alpha   90.00
_cell.angle_beta   90.00
_cell.angle_gamma   90.00
#
_symmetry.space_group_name_H-M   'P 1'
#
loop_
_entity.id
_entity.type
_entity.pdbx_description
1 polymer ?
#
loop_
_entity_poly.entity_id
_entity_poly.type
_entity_poly.pdbx_seq_one_letter_code
_entity_poly.pdbx_strand_id
1 'polypeptide(L)'
;MGEPQQVSALPPPPMQYIKEYTDENIRKGLAPKPPPPIRDSYMMFGNQFQCDDLIIRPLESQGIERLHPMQFDHKRELKKLNMSILVNFLDLLDILIKSPGSIKREEKLEDLKLLFVHMHHLINEYRPHQARETLRVMMEVQKRQRLETAERFQKHLERVVEMIQGCLASLPDDLPQIEGLDGASDETRSVSAAPSVVCSSGQAPRLKTEPMDVDEAGASCMAAGHQDKSIPTAKRDKMWDKDAAMCSIIDEIA
;
A
#
# COMPACT_ATOMS: atom_id res chain seq x y z
N MET A 1 40.94 -40.12 -9.46
CA MET A 1 39.83 -39.45 -10.16
C MET A 1 39.47 -38.24 -9.33
N GLY A 2 39.60 -37.02 -9.85
CA GLY A 2 39.14 -35.81 -9.16
C GLY A 2 37.66 -35.61 -9.45
N GLU A 3 36.85 -35.49 -8.41
CA GLU A 3 35.43 -35.16 -8.56
C GLU A 3 35.28 -33.80 -9.27
N PRO A 4 34.30 -33.64 -10.19
CA PRO A 4 34.06 -32.39 -10.85
C PRO A 4 33.59 -31.37 -9.81
N GLN A 5 34.45 -30.39 -9.54
CA GLN A 5 34.13 -29.28 -8.65
C GLN A 5 32.92 -28.53 -9.21
N GLN A 6 31.78 -28.64 -8.52
CA GLN A 6 30.58 -27.88 -8.86
C GLN A 6 30.88 -26.39 -8.67
N VAL A 7 31.19 -25.71 -9.78
CA VAL A 7 31.30 -24.25 -9.79
C VAL A 7 29.90 -23.69 -9.93
N SER A 8 29.41 -23.03 -8.88
CA SER A 8 28.15 -22.28 -8.93
C SER A 8 28.22 -21.23 -10.05
N ALA A 9 27.16 -21.10 -10.84
CA ALA A 9 27.03 -20.10 -11.90
C ALA A 9 26.82 -18.66 -11.38
N LEU A 10 26.60 -18.50 -10.08
CA LEU A 10 26.38 -17.21 -9.44
C LEU A 10 27.65 -16.73 -8.73
N PRO A 11 27.92 -15.42 -8.72
CA PRO A 11 29.07 -14.89 -7.99
C PRO A 11 28.96 -15.27 -6.50
N PRO A 12 30.08 -15.68 -5.86
CA PRO A 12 30.07 -15.95 -4.44
C PRO A 12 29.68 -14.67 -3.70
N PRO A 13 28.99 -14.79 -2.57
CA PRO A 13 28.59 -13.61 -1.83
C PRO A 13 29.83 -12.84 -1.33
N PRO A 14 29.71 -11.54 -1.03
CA PRO A 14 30.83 -10.72 -0.57
C PRO A 14 31.46 -11.25 0.73
N MET A 15 32.49 -12.10 0.60
CA MET A 15 33.13 -12.80 1.72
C MET A 15 33.78 -11.86 2.73
N GLN A 16 34.12 -10.63 2.32
CA GLN A 16 34.64 -9.59 3.20
C GLN A 16 33.64 -9.20 4.30
N TYR A 17 32.33 -9.24 4.01
CA TYR A 17 31.30 -8.91 4.99
C TYR A 17 30.89 -10.14 5.79
N ILE A 18 30.68 -11.28 5.13
CA ILE A 18 30.16 -12.50 5.78
C ILE A 18 31.07 -13.00 6.91
N LYS A 19 32.39 -12.91 6.74
CA LYS A 19 33.36 -13.36 7.74
C LYS A 19 33.24 -12.61 9.08
N GLU A 20 32.75 -11.37 9.04
CA GLU A 20 32.60 -10.55 10.24
C GLU A 20 31.34 -10.90 11.05
N TYR A 21 30.34 -11.54 10.41
CA TYR A 21 29.08 -11.97 11.04
C TYR A 21 29.17 -13.40 11.60
N THR A 22 30.01 -13.58 12.63
CA THR A 22 30.02 -14.81 13.43
C THR A 22 29.18 -14.65 14.70
N ASP A 23 28.65 -15.74 15.25
CA ASP A 23 27.86 -15.72 16.49
C ASP A 23 28.61 -15.02 17.64
N GLU A 24 29.92 -15.20 17.69
CA GLU A 24 30.79 -14.58 18.67
C GLU A 24 30.92 -13.07 18.50
N ASN A 25 31.09 -12.60 17.27
CA ASN A 25 31.17 -11.17 16.95
C ASN A 25 29.82 -10.47 17.15
N ILE A 26 28.71 -11.16 16.86
CA ILE A 26 27.35 -10.64 17.12
C ILE A 26 27.14 -10.50 18.62
N ARG A 27 27.47 -11.52 19.41
CA ARG A 27 27.37 -11.49 20.88
C ARG A 27 28.21 -10.38 21.51
N LYS A 28 29.40 -10.11 20.94
CA LYS A 28 30.30 -9.04 21.38
C LYS A 28 29.97 -7.66 20.78
N GLY A 29 28.98 -7.55 19.89
CA GLY A 29 28.63 -6.30 19.21
C GLY A 29 29.70 -5.76 18.27
N LEU A 30 30.64 -6.61 17.82
CA LEU A 30 31.73 -6.26 16.90
C LEU A 30 31.31 -6.38 15.43
N ALA A 31 30.15 -7.00 15.16
CA ALA A 31 29.61 -7.08 13.81
C ALA A 31 29.39 -5.68 13.22
N PRO A 32 29.88 -5.40 12.01
CA PRO A 32 29.75 -4.08 11.40
C PRO A 32 28.28 -3.72 11.20
N LYS A 33 27.92 -2.47 11.51
CA LYS A 33 26.60 -1.92 11.19
C LYS A 33 26.48 -1.68 9.69
N PRO A 34 25.27 -1.70 9.12
CA PRO A 34 25.08 -1.35 7.71
C PRO A 34 25.68 0.04 7.42
N PRO A 35 26.25 0.24 6.23
CA PRO A 35 26.80 1.53 5.84
C PRO A 35 25.71 2.61 5.90
N PRO A 36 26.06 3.86 6.26
CA PRO A 36 25.10 4.95 6.25
C PRO A 36 24.52 5.15 4.84
N PRO A 37 23.25 5.59 4.72
CA PRO A 37 22.67 5.93 3.44
C PRO A 37 23.54 6.98 2.73
N ILE A 38 23.83 6.74 1.45
CA ILE A 38 24.47 7.72 0.58
C ILE A 38 23.54 8.92 0.47
N ARG A 39 24.05 10.13 0.67
CA ARG A 39 23.30 11.39 0.59
C ARG A 39 23.61 12.21 -0.66
N ASP A 40 24.66 11.84 -1.37
CA ASP A 40 25.18 12.61 -2.49
C ASP A 40 24.70 11.99 -3.81
N SER A 41 25.64 11.42 -4.57
CA SER A 41 25.36 10.72 -5.82
C SER A 41 25.74 9.25 -5.75
N TYR A 42 25.01 8.40 -6.45
CA TYR A 42 25.34 6.99 -6.63
C TYR A 42 25.22 6.59 -8.10
N MET A 43 25.99 5.57 -8.49
CA MET A 43 25.93 4.99 -9.83
C MET A 43 24.98 3.79 -9.82
N MET A 44 23.98 3.81 -10.69
CA MET A 44 23.04 2.70 -10.88
C MET A 44 22.95 2.37 -12.36
N PHE A 45 23.36 1.14 -12.72
CA PHE A 45 23.40 0.66 -14.11
C PHE A 45 24.14 1.61 -15.06
N GLY A 46 25.28 2.16 -14.62
CA GLY A 46 26.09 3.08 -15.43
C GLY A 46 25.57 4.53 -15.48
N ASN A 47 24.47 4.85 -14.82
CA ASN A 47 23.94 6.21 -14.74
C ASN A 47 24.22 6.81 -13.36
N GLN A 48 24.61 8.08 -13.33
CA GLN A 48 24.75 8.83 -12.08
C GLN A 48 23.37 9.33 -11.64
N PHE A 49 23.04 9.10 -10.37
CA PHE A 49 21.83 9.56 -9.70
C PHE A 49 22.22 10.44 -8.52
N GLN A 50 21.56 11.59 -8.36
CA GLN A 50 21.65 12.42 -7.15
C GLN A 50 20.49 12.06 -6.22
N CYS A 51 20.72 12.05 -4.91
CA CYS A 51 19.67 11.76 -3.93
C CYS A 51 18.56 12.81 -3.89
N ASP A 52 18.87 14.06 -4.26
CA ASP A 52 17.92 15.18 -4.29
C ASP A 52 17.21 15.36 -5.64
N ASP A 53 17.58 14.59 -6.67
CA ASP A 53 16.92 14.71 -7.97
C ASP A 53 15.45 14.29 -7.86
N LEU A 54 14.58 15.04 -8.53
CA LEU A 54 13.21 14.60 -8.78
C LEU A 54 13.25 13.20 -9.38
N ILE A 55 12.40 12.30 -8.87
CA ILE A 55 12.26 10.91 -9.35
C ILE A 55 12.16 10.86 -10.88
N ILE A 56 11.56 11.91 -11.46
CA ILE A 56 11.45 12.11 -12.90
C ILE A 56 12.31 13.31 -13.27
N ARG A 57 13.40 13.06 -13.99
CA ARG A 57 14.28 14.12 -14.49
C ARG A 57 13.53 14.99 -15.51
N PRO A 58 13.61 16.32 -15.44
CA PRO A 58 13.01 17.21 -16.42
C PRO A 58 13.56 16.96 -17.84
N LEU A 59 12.73 17.15 -18.86
CA LEU A 59 13.12 17.00 -20.27
C LEU A 59 14.34 17.87 -20.63
N GLU A 60 14.42 19.06 -20.05
CA GLU A 60 15.48 20.04 -20.29
C GLU A 60 16.84 19.53 -19.79
N SER A 61 16.85 18.74 -18.71
CA SER A 61 18.08 18.12 -18.18
C SER A 61 18.64 17.03 -19.10
N GLN A 62 17.83 16.55 -20.05
CA GLN A 62 18.20 15.57 -21.07
C GLN A 62 18.48 16.24 -22.43
N GLY A 63 18.48 17.58 -22.48
CA GLY A 63 18.67 18.34 -23.72
C GLY A 63 17.44 18.34 -24.64
N ILE A 64 16.26 17.99 -24.13
CA ILE A 64 15.02 17.92 -24.90
C ILE A 64 14.19 19.18 -24.61
N GLU A 65 13.88 19.97 -25.64
CA GLU A 65 13.05 21.16 -25.51
C GLU A 65 11.59 20.80 -25.19
N ARG A 66 11.00 21.48 -24.22
CA ARG A 66 9.64 21.18 -23.75
C ARG A 66 8.60 21.65 -24.77
N LEU A 67 7.72 20.74 -25.20
CA LEU A 67 6.62 21.04 -26.14
C LEU A 67 5.35 21.64 -25.50
N HIS A 68 5.31 21.73 -24.17
CA HIS A 68 4.14 22.20 -23.40
C HIS A 68 4.52 23.33 -22.43
N PRO A 69 3.59 24.24 -22.08
CA PRO A 69 3.86 25.34 -21.15
C PRO A 69 4.06 24.84 -19.71
N MET A 70 4.72 25.64 -18.86
CA MET A 70 5.01 25.28 -17.44
C MET A 70 3.76 25.03 -16.59
N GLN A 71 2.64 25.67 -16.93
CA GLN A 71 1.33 25.45 -16.30
C GLN A 71 0.37 24.93 -17.34
N PHE A 72 -0.17 23.74 -17.11
CA PHE A 72 -1.04 23.08 -18.06
C PHE A 72 -1.88 22.00 -17.40
N ASP A 73 -2.96 21.62 -18.08
CA ASP A 73 -3.76 20.46 -17.73
C ASP A 73 -3.15 19.22 -18.40
N HIS A 74 -2.70 18.26 -17.57
CA HIS A 74 -2.08 17.01 -18.02
C HIS A 74 -3.00 16.23 -18.97
N LYS A 75 -4.30 16.19 -18.71
CA LYS A 75 -5.27 15.45 -19.53
C LYS A 75 -5.39 16.07 -20.92
N ARG A 76 -5.45 17.40 -20.98
CA ARG A 76 -5.55 18.14 -22.24
C ARG A 76 -4.27 18.03 -23.06
N GLU A 77 -3.11 18.15 -22.43
CA GLU A 77 -1.83 18.05 -23.15
C GLU A 77 -1.56 16.62 -23.64
N LEU A 78 -1.91 15.60 -22.85
CA LEU A 78 -1.80 14.21 -23.28
C LEU A 78 -2.69 13.90 -24.51
N LYS A 79 -3.91 14.44 -24.53
CA LYS A 79 -4.81 14.34 -25.70
C LYS A 79 -4.23 15.05 -26.93
N LYS A 80 -3.64 16.24 -26.74
CA LYS A 80 -3.00 16.99 -27.82
C LYS A 80 -1.80 16.24 -28.40
N LEU A 81 -0.94 15.67 -27.55
CA LEU A 81 0.17 14.83 -27.99
C LEU A 81 -0.32 13.57 -28.72
N ASN A 82 -1.38 12.92 -28.24
CA ASN A 82 -1.96 11.76 -28.91
C ASN A 82 -2.44 12.09 -30.33
N MET A 83 -3.17 13.20 -30.50
CA MET A 83 -3.57 13.67 -31.83
C MET A 83 -2.37 14.05 -32.69
N SER A 84 -1.33 14.67 -32.12
CA SER A 84 -0.11 15.02 -32.83
C SER A 84 0.67 13.79 -33.34
N ILE A 85 0.72 12.72 -32.54
CA ILE A 85 1.29 11.42 -32.94
C ILE A 85 0.51 10.82 -34.10
N LEU A 86 -0.82 10.82 -34.03
CA LEU A 86 -1.67 10.30 -35.08
C LEU A 86 -1.46 11.04 -36.41
N VAL A 87 -1.44 12.37 -36.38
CA VAL A 87 -1.21 13.19 -37.59
C VAL A 87 0.19 12.93 -38.15
N ASN A 88 1.22 12.88 -37.31
CA ASN A 88 2.59 12.56 -37.78
C ASN A 88 2.68 11.16 -38.39
N PHE A 89 1.95 10.18 -37.85
CA PHE A 89 1.91 8.84 -38.42
C PHE A 89 1.24 8.83 -39.81
N LEU A 90 0.15 9.58 -39.99
CA LEU A 90 -0.50 9.71 -41.29
C LEU A 90 0.41 10.42 -42.32
N ASP A 91 1.11 11.48 -41.91
CA ASP A 91 2.11 12.15 -42.75
C ASP A 91 3.23 11.19 -43.18
N LEU A 92 3.71 10.37 -42.23
CA LEU A 92 4.72 9.37 -42.51
C LEU A 92 4.23 8.34 -43.53
N LEU A 93 2.98 7.85 -43.41
CA LEU A 93 2.38 6.94 -44.39
C LEU A 93 2.29 7.58 -45.77
N ASP A 94 1.87 8.85 -45.87
CA ASP A 94 1.80 9.57 -47.14
C ASP A 94 3.19 9.72 -47.79
N ILE A 95 4.23 9.99 -47.00
CA ILE A 95 5.62 10.04 -47.47
C ILE A 95 6.07 8.66 -47.96
N LEU A 96 5.74 7.58 -47.25
CA LEU A 96 6.11 6.22 -47.67
C LEU A 96 5.43 5.80 -48.97
N ILE A 97 4.19 6.24 -49.20
CA ILE A 97 3.46 5.98 -50.45
C ILE A 97 4.06 6.79 -51.61
N LYS A 98 4.37 8.08 -51.39
CA LYS A 98 4.85 8.98 -52.46
C LYS A 98 6.33 8.85 -52.76
N SER A 99 7.17 8.68 -51.74
CA SER A 99 8.64 8.75 -51.85
C SER A 99 9.33 8.02 -50.68
N PRO A 100 9.36 6.69 -50.69
CA PRO A 100 9.86 5.89 -49.56
C PRO A 100 11.35 6.08 -49.25
N GLY A 101 12.16 6.53 -50.22
CA GLY A 101 13.59 6.81 -50.05
C GLY A 101 13.92 8.25 -49.66
N SER A 102 12.92 9.09 -49.35
CA SER A 102 13.15 10.49 -49.00
C SER A 102 13.71 10.66 -47.58
N ILE A 103 14.60 11.63 -47.38
CA ILE A 103 15.08 12.07 -46.06
C ILE A 103 13.92 12.48 -45.14
N LYS A 104 12.80 12.96 -45.72
CA LYS A 104 11.58 13.32 -44.98
C LYS A 104 11.01 12.19 -44.14
N ARG A 105 11.27 10.93 -44.52
CA ARG A 105 10.89 9.75 -43.74
C ARG A 105 11.62 9.73 -42.40
N GLU A 106 12.94 9.97 -42.42
CA GLU A 106 13.79 9.93 -41.23
C GLU A 106 13.46 11.11 -40.30
N GLU A 107 13.24 12.30 -40.87
CA GLU A 107 12.79 13.49 -40.11
C GLU A 107 11.48 13.21 -39.37
N LYS A 108 10.47 12.65 -40.06
CA LYS A 108 9.19 12.30 -39.44
C LYS A 108 9.30 11.19 -38.40
N LEU A 109 10.27 10.29 -38.54
CA LEU A 109 10.52 9.23 -37.56
C LEU A 109 11.12 9.80 -36.27
N GLU A 110 12.07 10.72 -36.37
CA GLU A 110 12.62 11.41 -35.21
C GLU A 110 11.58 12.32 -34.53
N ASP A 111 10.73 13.01 -35.30
CA ASP A 111 9.59 13.76 -34.75
C ASP A 111 8.64 12.86 -33.94
N LEU A 112 8.31 11.68 -34.48
CA LEU A 112 7.44 10.71 -33.82
C LEU A 112 8.07 10.19 -32.52
N LYS A 113 9.36 9.87 -32.56
CA LYS A 113 10.13 9.43 -31.38
C LYS A 113 10.16 10.51 -30.31
N LEU A 114 10.36 11.77 -30.69
CA LEU A 114 10.31 12.91 -29.79
C LEU A 114 8.93 13.02 -29.12
N LEU A 115 7.84 12.92 -29.89
CA LEU A 115 6.47 12.95 -29.36
C LEU A 115 6.22 11.84 -28.32
N PHE A 116 6.73 10.62 -28.56
CA PHE A 116 6.61 9.52 -27.60
C PHE A 116 7.41 9.78 -26.31
N VAL A 117 8.62 10.34 -26.40
CA VAL A 117 9.40 10.72 -25.22
C VAL A 117 8.64 11.75 -24.37
N HIS A 118 8.04 12.76 -25.00
CA HIS A 118 7.21 13.75 -24.30
C HIS A 118 5.96 13.13 -23.67
N MET A 119 5.29 12.22 -24.37
CA MET A 119 4.12 11.53 -23.83
C MET A 119 4.50 10.67 -22.61
N HIS A 120 5.61 9.94 -22.67
CA HIS A 120 6.12 9.16 -21.54
C HIS A 120 6.46 10.04 -20.33
N HIS A 121 7.13 11.16 -20.57
CA HIS A 121 7.46 12.11 -19.51
C HIS A 121 6.19 12.63 -18.83
N LEU A 122 5.18 13.02 -19.60
CA LEU A 122 3.94 13.53 -19.06
C LEU A 122 3.17 12.48 -18.23
N ILE A 123 3.16 11.23 -18.68
CA ILE A 123 2.58 10.12 -17.90
C ILE A 123 3.35 9.90 -16.61
N ASN A 124 4.68 9.99 -16.67
CA ASN A 124 5.52 9.84 -15.50
C ASN A 124 5.23 10.93 -14.47
N GLU A 125 5.16 12.20 -14.88
CA GLU A 125 4.83 13.33 -13.99
C GLU A 125 3.50 13.13 -13.25
N TYR A 126 2.56 12.39 -13.85
CA TYR A 126 1.27 12.07 -13.23
C TYR A 126 1.32 10.91 -12.21
N ARG A 127 2.39 10.09 -12.18
CA ARG A 127 2.52 8.93 -11.28
C ARG A 127 2.41 9.27 -9.79
N PRO A 128 3.06 10.34 -9.26
CA PRO A 128 2.92 10.70 -7.86
C PRO A 128 1.47 11.10 -7.50
N HIS A 129 0.75 11.73 -8.43
CA HIS A 129 -0.67 12.01 -8.26
C HIS A 129 -1.49 10.72 -8.19
N GLN A 130 -1.28 9.81 -9.15
CA GLN A 130 -1.92 8.50 -9.16
C GLN A 130 -1.71 7.74 -7.84
N ALA A 131 -0.47 7.68 -7.34
CA ALA A 131 -0.14 7.00 -6.10
C ALA A 131 -0.91 7.56 -4.88
N ARG A 132 -1.07 8.89 -4.80
CA ARG A 132 -1.85 9.54 -3.73
C ARG A 132 -3.32 9.18 -3.79
N GLU A 133 -3.91 9.16 -4.99
CA GLU A 133 -5.32 8.79 -5.16
C GLU A 133 -5.54 7.30 -4.87
N THR A 134 -4.64 6.41 -5.31
CA THR A 134 -4.67 4.99 -4.93
C THR A 134 -4.61 4.82 -3.41
N LEU A 135 -3.73 5.56 -2.72
CA LEU A 135 -3.63 5.53 -1.26
C LEU A 135 -4.93 6.02 -0.59
N ARG A 136 -5.54 7.08 -1.10
CA ARG A 136 -6.83 7.59 -0.62
C ARG A 136 -7.92 6.52 -0.70
N VAL A 137 -8.11 5.92 -1.88
CA VAL A 137 -9.10 4.87 -2.09
C VAL A 137 -8.85 3.67 -1.17
N MET A 138 -7.59 3.26 -1.02
CA MET A 138 -7.23 2.18 -0.10
C MET A 138 -7.63 2.50 1.35
N MET A 139 -7.38 3.72 1.83
CA MET A 139 -7.78 4.14 3.18
C MET A 139 -9.29 4.22 3.35
N GLU A 140 -10.03 4.64 2.33
CA GLU A 140 -11.49 4.65 2.34
C GLU A 140 -12.08 3.24 2.45
N VAL A 141 -11.50 2.27 1.73
CA VAL A 141 -11.88 0.86 1.83
C VAL A 141 -11.62 0.34 3.24
N GLN A 142 -10.46 0.62 3.82
CA GLN A 142 -10.14 0.20 5.19
C GLN A 142 -11.11 0.82 6.22
N LYS A 143 -11.45 2.11 6.06
CA LYS A 143 -12.44 2.80 6.90
C LYS A 143 -13.80 2.10 6.81
N ARG A 144 -14.26 1.81 5.58
CA ARG A 144 -15.55 1.14 5.34
C ARG A 144 -15.60 -0.24 6.01
N GLN A 145 -14.57 -1.06 5.82
CA GLN A 145 -14.46 -2.37 6.45
C GLN A 145 -14.50 -2.31 7.98
N ARG A 146 -13.83 -1.33 8.59
CA ARG A 146 -13.85 -1.14 10.05
C ARG A 146 -15.24 -0.75 10.55
N LEU A 147 -15.94 0.14 9.84
CA LEU A 147 -17.31 0.54 10.19
C LEU A 147 -18.29 -0.62 10.06
N GLU A 148 -18.25 -1.38 8.95
CA GLU A 148 -19.09 -2.56 8.76
C GLU A 148 -18.84 -3.63 9.83
N THR A 149 -17.58 -3.83 10.22
CA THR A 149 -17.21 -4.77 11.28
C THR A 149 -17.76 -4.31 12.63
N ALA A 150 -17.64 -3.02 12.96
CA ALA A 150 -18.21 -2.46 14.19
C ALA A 150 -19.74 -2.58 14.21
N GLU A 151 -20.42 -2.31 13.10
CA GLU A 151 -21.87 -2.48 12.98
C GLU A 151 -22.27 -3.95 13.16
N ARG A 152 -21.53 -4.90 12.59
CA ARG A 152 -21.77 -6.33 12.83
C ARG A 152 -21.61 -6.68 14.30
N PHE A 153 -20.55 -6.23 14.96
CA PHE A 153 -20.35 -6.45 16.39
C PHE A 153 -21.50 -5.88 17.23
N GLN A 154 -21.97 -4.69 16.90
CA GLN A 154 -23.10 -4.06 17.58
C GLN A 154 -24.39 -4.90 17.44
N LYS A 155 -24.71 -5.38 16.23
CA LYS A 155 -25.84 -6.29 15.99
C LYS A 155 -25.71 -7.63 16.73
N HIS A 156 -24.49 -8.13 16.91
CA HIS A 156 -24.25 -9.32 17.70
C HIS A 156 -24.48 -9.06 19.20
N LEU A 157 -24.03 -7.91 19.71
CA LEU A 157 -24.24 -7.51 21.10
C LEU A 157 -25.74 -7.35 21.42
N GLU A 158 -26.48 -6.67 20.55
CA GLU A 158 -27.94 -6.47 20.71
C GLU A 158 -28.66 -7.81 20.81
N ARG A 159 -28.36 -8.77 19.93
CA ARG A 159 -28.94 -10.13 20.00
C ARG A 159 -28.60 -10.86 21.30
N VAL A 160 -27.36 -10.73 21.80
CA VAL A 160 -26.96 -11.35 23.07
C VAL A 160 -27.72 -10.72 24.23
N VAL A 161 -27.89 -9.39 24.23
CA VAL A 161 -28.66 -8.68 25.24
C VAL A 161 -30.13 -9.11 25.21
N GLU A 162 -30.75 -9.20 24.03
CA GLU A 162 -32.11 -9.71 23.85
C GLU A 162 -32.26 -11.15 24.36
N MET A 163 -31.29 -12.03 24.07
CA MET A 163 -31.29 -13.40 24.58
C MET A 163 -31.21 -13.44 26.12
N ILE A 164 -30.32 -12.65 26.72
CA ILE A 164 -30.19 -12.58 28.18
C ILE A 164 -31.48 -12.05 28.81
N GLN A 165 -32.07 -10.98 28.26
CA GLN A 165 -33.35 -10.44 28.73
C GLN A 165 -34.49 -11.46 28.60
N GLY A 166 -34.54 -12.20 27.48
CA GLY A 166 -35.49 -13.29 27.29
C GLY A 166 -35.33 -14.42 28.32
N CYS A 167 -34.10 -14.82 28.62
CA CYS A 167 -33.82 -15.80 29.67
C CYS A 167 -34.25 -15.29 31.05
N LEU A 168 -33.90 -14.04 31.41
CA LEU A 168 -34.30 -13.41 32.67
C LEU A 168 -35.82 -13.34 32.83
N ALA A 169 -36.55 -12.98 31.78
CA ALA A 169 -38.02 -12.95 31.79
C ALA A 169 -38.68 -14.34 31.87
N SER A 170 -37.95 -15.39 31.49
CA SER A 170 -38.43 -16.78 31.56
C SER A 170 -38.18 -17.47 32.91
N LEU A 171 -37.42 -16.84 33.81
CA LEU A 171 -37.25 -17.35 35.17
C LEU A 171 -38.55 -17.11 35.97
N PRO A 172 -39.03 -18.10 36.74
CA PRO A 172 -40.20 -17.93 37.61
C PRO A 172 -39.90 -16.92 38.73
N ASP A 173 -40.86 -16.04 39.02
CA ASP A 173 -40.78 -14.93 39.99
C ASP A 173 -40.70 -15.39 41.46
N ASP A 174 -40.82 -16.69 41.72
CA ASP A 174 -40.78 -17.26 43.07
C ASP A 174 -39.34 -17.56 43.51
N LEU A 175 -38.58 -16.50 43.81
CA LEU A 175 -37.63 -16.59 44.91
C LEU A 175 -38.40 -16.33 46.22
N PRO A 176 -38.29 -17.20 47.24
CA PRO A 176 -38.92 -16.94 48.52
C PRO A 176 -38.36 -15.63 49.08
N GLN A 177 -39.25 -14.67 49.30
CA GLN A 177 -39.00 -13.51 50.13
C GLN A 177 -38.49 -14.01 51.48
N ILE A 178 -37.21 -13.80 51.78
CA ILE A 178 -36.73 -13.80 53.15
C ILE A 178 -37.17 -12.45 53.73
N GLU A 179 -38.44 -12.34 54.09
CA GLU A 179 -38.94 -11.30 54.99
C GLU A 179 -39.58 -11.97 56.20
N GLY A 180 -39.09 -11.61 57.39
CA GLY A 180 -39.77 -11.89 58.65
C GLY A 180 -38.88 -12.37 59.79
N LEU A 181 -38.01 -11.50 60.33
CA LEU A 181 -37.89 -11.40 61.78
C LEU A 181 -38.03 -9.92 62.18
N ASP A 182 -39.15 -9.64 62.81
CA ASP A 182 -39.64 -8.33 63.20
C ASP A 182 -38.74 -7.56 64.17
N GLY A 183 -38.79 -6.23 64.03
CA GLY A 183 -39.15 -5.37 65.17
C GLY A 183 -38.08 -4.40 65.66
N ALA A 184 -38.14 -3.15 65.20
CA ALA A 184 -38.34 -1.97 66.06
C ALA A 184 -38.32 -0.68 65.23
N SER A 185 -39.44 0.03 65.31
CA SER A 185 -39.68 1.44 64.97
C SER A 185 -38.48 2.36 65.18
N ASP A 186 -38.18 3.25 64.21
CA ASP A 186 -38.28 4.69 64.45
C ASP A 186 -38.15 5.57 63.18
N GLU A 187 -38.77 6.74 63.28
CA GLU A 187 -38.56 8.01 62.57
C GLU A 187 -38.93 8.23 61.09
N THR A 188 -39.96 9.07 60.95
CA THR A 188 -40.31 9.89 59.80
C THR A 188 -39.48 11.18 59.79
N ARG A 189 -38.79 11.52 58.68
CA ARG A 189 -38.96 12.78 57.92
C ARG A 189 -37.84 13.02 56.90
N SER A 190 -38.29 13.32 55.68
CA SER A 190 -37.66 14.18 54.66
C SER A 190 -36.80 15.32 55.24
N VAL A 191 -35.65 15.66 54.63
CA VAL A 191 -35.49 16.75 53.63
C VAL A 191 -34.13 16.68 52.93
N SER A 192 -34.12 17.15 51.68
CA SER A 192 -33.00 17.59 50.83
C SER A 192 -31.70 18.08 51.48
N ALA A 193 -30.55 17.79 50.85
CA ALA A 193 -29.57 18.79 50.41
C ALA A 193 -28.35 18.12 49.74
N ALA A 194 -28.00 18.58 48.53
CA ALA A 194 -26.61 18.51 48.05
C ALA A 194 -25.75 19.49 48.89
N PRO A 195 -24.43 19.29 49.01
CA PRO A 195 -23.55 19.87 47.97
C PRO A 195 -22.29 19.05 47.63
N SER A 196 -21.82 19.34 46.42
CA SER A 196 -20.47 19.25 45.84
C SER A 196 -19.27 19.00 46.76
N VAL A 197 -18.38 18.09 46.33
CA VAL A 197 -16.93 18.18 46.59
C VAL A 197 -16.15 17.77 45.33
N VAL A 198 -15.18 18.61 44.99
CA VAL A 198 -14.22 18.54 43.88
C VAL A 198 -12.97 17.73 44.29
N CYS A 199 -12.23 17.22 43.29
CA CYS A 199 -10.84 16.71 43.27
C CYS A 199 -10.72 15.21 43.05
N SER A 200 -9.72 14.66 42.35
CA SER A 200 -8.72 15.13 41.40
C SER A 200 -7.99 13.85 40.98
N SER A 201 -7.60 13.75 39.71
CA SER A 201 -6.43 13.00 39.21
C SER A 201 -6.16 11.57 39.74
N GLY A 202 -6.45 10.56 38.91
CA GLY A 202 -5.93 9.20 39.04
C GLY A 202 -5.89 8.49 37.68
N GLN A 203 -4.70 8.07 37.25
CA GLN A 203 -4.37 7.52 35.93
C GLN A 203 -5.22 6.30 35.53
N ALA A 204 -5.72 6.29 34.29
CA ALA A 204 -6.26 5.10 33.64
C ALA A 204 -5.11 4.21 33.11
N PRO A 205 -5.08 2.89 33.37
CA PRO A 205 -4.04 2.03 32.86
C PRO A 205 -4.26 1.74 31.37
N ARG A 206 -3.20 1.93 30.58
CA ARG A 206 -3.11 1.52 29.16
C ARG A 206 -3.16 -0.01 29.07
N LEU A 207 -4.23 -0.56 28.50
CA LEU A 207 -4.24 -1.95 28.02
C LEU A 207 -3.59 -2.01 26.62
N LYS A 208 -2.63 -2.91 26.52
CA LYS A 208 -1.78 -3.20 25.38
C LYS A 208 -2.54 -4.22 24.52
N THR A 209 -3.05 -3.81 23.36
CA THR A 209 -3.68 -4.75 22.42
C THR A 209 -2.60 -5.26 21.48
N GLU A 210 -2.11 -6.47 21.73
CA GLU A 210 -1.30 -7.21 20.75
C GLU A 210 -2.24 -7.82 19.68
N PRO A 211 -1.83 -7.83 18.40
CA PRO A 211 -2.56 -8.57 17.37
C PRO A 211 -2.30 -10.07 17.52
N MET A 212 -3.36 -10.88 17.46
CA MET A 212 -3.27 -12.33 17.35
C MET A 212 -2.64 -12.70 16.00
N ASP A 213 -1.42 -13.23 16.05
CA ASP A 213 -0.78 -13.94 14.96
C ASP A 213 -1.24 -15.40 14.99
N VAL A 214 -1.70 -15.93 13.87
CA VAL A 214 -2.02 -17.36 13.71
C VAL A 214 -1.02 -17.90 12.70
N ASP A 215 0.15 -18.28 13.21
CA ASP A 215 1.11 -19.11 12.49
C ASP A 215 0.67 -20.58 12.59
N GLU A 216 0.33 -21.19 11.44
CA GLU A 216 0.34 -22.64 11.30
C GLU A 216 1.70 -23.07 10.74
N ALA A 217 2.41 -23.82 11.57
CA ALA A 217 3.78 -24.24 11.38
C ALA A 217 3.94 -25.36 10.32
N GLY A 218 5.05 -25.24 9.56
CA GLY A 218 5.99 -26.35 9.39
C GLY A 218 5.65 -27.45 8.39
N ALA A 219 6.29 -27.40 7.21
CA ALA A 219 6.71 -28.61 6.51
C ALA A 219 8.17 -28.47 6.05
N SER A 220 8.95 -29.46 6.49
CA SER A 220 10.40 -29.62 6.49
C SER A 220 11.13 -29.50 5.16
N CYS A 221 12.42 -29.15 5.27
CA CYS A 221 13.49 -29.31 4.30
C CYS A 221 13.61 -30.73 3.72
N MET A 222 13.80 -30.85 2.40
CA MET A 222 14.94 -31.47 1.69
C MET A 222 14.67 -31.46 0.16
N ALA A 223 15.74 -31.46 -0.63
CA ALA A 223 15.83 -31.09 -2.04
C ALA A 223 15.07 -31.97 -3.07
N ALA A 224 14.59 -31.36 -4.17
CA ALA A 224 14.91 -31.66 -5.58
C ALA A 224 13.80 -31.19 -6.56
N GLY A 225 14.22 -30.61 -7.71
CA GLY A 225 13.45 -30.64 -8.96
C GLY A 225 12.80 -29.33 -9.42
N HIS A 226 13.23 -28.82 -10.58
CA HIS A 226 12.56 -27.79 -11.39
C HIS A 226 11.06 -28.06 -11.56
N GLN A 227 10.20 -27.08 -11.28
CA GLN A 227 8.95 -26.84 -12.01
C GLN A 227 8.62 -25.34 -12.06
N ASP A 228 8.26 -24.89 -13.26
CA ASP A 228 7.76 -23.55 -13.59
C ASP A 228 6.65 -23.10 -12.64
N LYS A 229 6.84 -21.90 -12.06
CA LYS A 229 5.84 -21.28 -11.18
C LYS A 229 4.80 -20.56 -12.04
N SER A 230 3.80 -21.31 -12.50
CA SER A 230 2.56 -20.72 -13.00
C SER A 230 1.83 -20.02 -11.85
N ILE A 231 1.63 -18.70 -11.98
CA ILE A 231 0.80 -17.94 -11.06
C ILE A 231 -0.63 -18.50 -11.16
N PRO A 232 -1.30 -18.87 -10.06
CA PRO A 232 -2.64 -19.41 -10.13
C PRO A 232 -3.58 -18.36 -10.71
N THR A 233 -4.32 -18.73 -11.75
CA THR A 233 -5.27 -17.89 -12.51
C THR A 233 -6.22 -17.11 -11.60
N ALA A 234 -6.66 -17.71 -10.49
CA ALA A 234 -7.50 -17.07 -9.47
C ALA A 234 -6.87 -15.84 -8.78
N LYS A 235 -5.53 -15.73 -8.70
CA LYS A 235 -4.86 -14.52 -8.18
C LYS A 235 -4.76 -13.43 -9.23
N ARG A 236 -4.65 -13.81 -10.51
CA ARG A 236 -4.59 -12.89 -11.64
C ARG A 236 -5.96 -12.29 -11.94
N ASP A 237 -7.01 -13.10 -11.87
CA ASP A 237 -8.41 -12.66 -11.99
C ASP A 237 -8.77 -11.68 -10.86
N LYS A 238 -8.39 -11.99 -9.61
CA LYS A 238 -8.58 -11.07 -8.46
C LYS A 238 -7.79 -9.76 -8.54
N MET A 239 -6.72 -9.71 -9.33
CA MET A 239 -5.93 -8.49 -9.53
C MET A 239 -6.59 -7.61 -10.59
N TRP A 240 -7.07 -8.22 -11.68
CA TRP A 240 -7.82 -7.54 -12.74
C TRP A 240 -9.16 -7.00 -12.25
N ASP A 241 -9.84 -7.71 -11.34
CA ASP A 241 -11.09 -7.25 -10.72
C ASP A 241 -10.91 -5.98 -9.89
N LYS A 242 -9.76 -5.83 -9.23
CA LYS A 242 -9.45 -4.64 -8.42
C LYS A 242 -9.12 -3.44 -9.28
N ASP A 243 -8.39 -3.65 -10.37
CA ASP A 243 -8.06 -2.58 -11.32
C ASP A 243 -9.32 -2.15 -12.10
N ALA A 244 -10.20 -3.09 -12.46
CA ALA A 244 -11.50 -2.81 -13.07
C ALA A 244 -12.44 -2.06 -12.12
N ALA A 245 -12.52 -2.48 -10.85
CA ALA A 245 -13.28 -1.77 -9.82
C ALA A 245 -12.74 -0.36 -9.56
N MET A 246 -11.42 -0.16 -9.64
CA MET A 246 -10.82 1.18 -9.53
C MET A 246 -11.23 2.08 -10.71
N CYS A 247 -11.28 1.54 -11.93
CA CYS A 247 -11.72 2.27 -13.11
C CYS A 247 -13.22 2.65 -13.03
N SER A 248 -14.09 1.75 -12.55
CA SER A 248 -15.52 2.05 -12.41
C SER A 248 -15.82 3.14 -11.38
N ILE A 249 -15.04 3.22 -10.29
CA ILE A 249 -15.20 4.28 -9.27
C ILE A 249 -14.72 5.64 -9.79
N ILE A 250 -13.74 5.66 -10.70
CA ILE A 250 -13.25 6.91 -11.32
C ILE A 250 -14.31 7.50 -12.28
N ASP A 251 -15.06 6.65 -12.99
CA ASP A 251 -16.11 7.09 -13.93
C ASP A 251 -17.38 7.58 -13.22
N GLU A 252 -17.66 7.17 -11.98
CA GLU A 252 -18.80 7.68 -11.18
C GLU A 252 -18.54 9.07 -10.54
N ILE A 253 -17.29 9.53 -10.52
CA ILE A 253 -16.89 10.81 -9.90
C ILE A 253 -16.76 11.95 -10.94
N ALA A 254 -16.83 11.64 -12.24
CA ALA A 254 -16.75 12.61 -13.34
C ALA A 254 -18.14 13.00 -13.90
#